data_AF-A0A3D3K271-F1
#
_entry.id   AF-A0A3D3K271-F1
#
_cell.length_a   1.000
_cell.length_b   1.000
_cell.length_c   1.000
_cell.angle_alpha   90.00
_cell.angle_beta   90.00
_cell.angle_gamma   90.00
#
_symmetry.space_group_name_H-M   'P 1'
#
loop_
_entity.id
_entity.type
_entity.pdbx_description
1 polymer ?
#
loop_
_entity_poly.entity_id
_entity_poly.type
_entity_poly.pdbx_seq_one_letter_code
_entity_poly.pdbx_strand_id
1 'polypeptide(L)'
;MKVFAMVLPFVFSCSSANNPESAKVVRDCTGTYLQIDKKDYLVCNSAIFKNFKEGQTVSATFEKADYCPEFEGQVVCMMYHKNDGKILVTSVK
;
A
#
# COMPACT_ATOMS: atom_id res chain seq x y z
N MET A 1 43.03 0.03 33.35
CA MET A 1 42.00 -0.79 32.68
C MET A 1 41.21 0.09 31.72
N LYS A 2 41.30 -0.14 30.41
CA LYS A 2 40.46 0.51 29.40
C LYS A 2 39.91 -0.60 28.51
N VAL A 3 38.68 -1.04 28.79
CA VAL A 3 37.95 -1.97 27.93
C VAL A 3 37.25 -1.11 26.89
N PHE A 4 37.82 -1.06 25.69
CA PHE A 4 37.21 -0.38 24.55
C PHE A 4 36.23 -1.39 23.90
N ALA A 5 34.98 -1.38 24.36
CA ALA A 5 33.93 -2.21 23.79
C ALA A 5 33.45 -1.58 22.47
N MET A 6 34.00 -2.07 21.35
CA MET A 6 33.54 -1.73 20.00
C MET A 6 32.24 -2.49 19.74
N VAL A 7 31.11 -1.77 19.86
CA VAL A 7 29.76 -2.32 19.60
C VAL A 7 29.58 -2.45 18.09
N LEU A 8 29.43 -3.68 17.61
CA LEU A 8 29.23 -4.02 16.20
C LEU A 8 27.80 -3.63 15.76
N PRO A 9 27.61 -2.80 14.72
CA PRO A 9 26.27 -2.50 14.23
C PRO A 9 25.70 -3.70 13.48
N PHE A 10 24.64 -4.31 14.02
CA PHE A 10 23.82 -5.31 13.33
C PHE A 10 23.12 -4.66 12.14
N VAL A 11 23.59 -4.95 10.93
CA VAL A 11 22.88 -4.61 9.70
C VAL A 11 21.79 -5.66 9.45
N PHE A 12 20.58 -5.42 9.95
CA PHE A 12 19.41 -6.20 9.55
C PHE A 12 19.05 -5.84 8.10
N SER A 13 19.55 -6.61 7.14
CA SER A 13 19.05 -6.57 5.77
C SER A 13 17.66 -7.20 5.77
N CYS A 14 16.62 -6.37 5.87
CA CYS A 14 15.25 -6.81 5.71
C CYS A 14 15.01 -7.00 4.19
N SER A 15 15.18 -8.23 3.71
CA SER A 15 14.72 -8.59 2.38
C SER A 15 13.19 -8.52 2.40
N SER A 16 12.62 -7.57 1.66
CA SER A 16 11.17 -7.51 1.45
C SER A 16 10.78 -8.71 0.60
N ALA A 17 10.56 -9.85 1.25
CA ALA A 17 9.78 -10.91 0.66
C ALA A 17 8.40 -10.32 0.37
N ASN A 18 7.86 -10.56 -0.83
CA ASN A 18 6.56 -10.09 -1.31
C ASN A 18 5.41 -10.79 -0.53
N ASN A 19 5.49 -10.78 0.79
CA ASN A 19 4.52 -11.40 1.65
C ASN A 19 3.21 -10.62 1.54
N PRO A 20 2.07 -11.32 1.56
CA PRO A 20 0.78 -10.66 1.62
C PRO A 20 0.69 -9.78 2.88
N GLU A 21 0.37 -8.50 2.68
CA GLU A 21 0.13 -7.54 3.76
C GLU A 21 -1.34 -7.55 4.15
N SER A 22 -1.63 -7.40 5.45
CA SER A 22 -2.99 -7.20 5.93
C SER A 22 -3.40 -5.75 5.65
N ALA A 23 -4.44 -5.58 4.85
CA ALA A 23 -4.89 -4.26 4.41
C ALA A 23 -6.40 -4.10 4.59
N LYS A 24 -6.84 -2.89 4.95
CA LYS A 24 -8.27 -2.55 4.96
C LYS A 24 -8.63 -1.85 3.66
N VAL A 25 -9.68 -2.31 2.99
CA VAL A 25 -10.21 -1.67 1.79
C VAL A 25 -10.91 -0.37 2.18
N VAL A 26 -10.46 0.74 1.60
CA VAL A 26 -11.04 2.08 1.79
C VAL A 26 -11.44 2.64 0.44
N ARG A 27 -12.63 3.20 0.32
CA ARG A 27 -13.11 3.82 -0.92
C ARG A 27 -13.74 5.16 -0.68
N ASP A 28 -13.52 6.01 -1.66
CA ASP A 28 -14.25 7.26 -1.79
C ASP A 28 -14.32 7.68 -3.25
N CYS A 29 -14.75 8.91 -3.49
CA CYS A 29 -14.87 9.43 -4.83
C CYS A 29 -13.52 9.69 -5.52
N THR A 30 -12.38 9.62 -4.83
CA THR A 30 -11.04 9.79 -5.41
C THR A 30 -10.39 8.46 -5.81
N GLY A 31 -10.90 7.33 -5.33
CA GLY A 31 -10.44 6.01 -5.77
C GLY A 31 -10.70 4.88 -4.78
N THR A 32 -10.05 3.75 -5.04
CA THR A 32 -9.95 2.62 -4.11
C THR A 32 -8.55 2.59 -3.51
N TYR A 33 -8.49 2.41 -2.20
CA TYR A 33 -7.27 2.43 -1.40
C TYR A 33 -7.15 1.15 -0.58
N LEU A 34 -5.90 0.77 -0.34
CA LEU A 34 -5.55 -0.20 0.71
C LEU A 34 -4.87 0.55 1.86
N GLN A 35 -5.49 0.47 3.04
CA GLN A 35 -4.92 1.00 4.26
C GLN A 35 -4.04 -0.06 4.93
N ILE A 36 -2.74 0.20 5.00
CA ILE A 36 -1.71 -0.66 5.60
C ILE A 36 -0.97 0.19 6.63
N ASP A 37 -0.90 -0.25 7.89
CA ASP A 37 -0.27 0.51 8.98
C ASP A 37 -0.72 1.99 9.07
N LYS A 38 -2.02 2.23 8.86
CA LYS A 38 -2.66 3.57 8.85
C LYS A 38 -2.21 4.50 7.70
N LYS A 39 -1.56 3.94 6.69
CA LYS A 39 -1.20 4.63 5.46
C LYS A 39 -2.08 4.13 4.33
N ASP A 40 -2.62 5.05 3.56
CA ASP A 40 -3.50 4.74 2.46
C ASP A 40 -2.69 4.70 1.16
N TYR A 41 -2.82 3.62 0.40
CA TYR A 41 -2.15 3.43 -0.88
C TYR A 41 -3.18 3.36 -2.00
N LEU A 42 -3.02 4.20 -3.03
CA LEU A 42 -3.93 4.25 -4.16
C LEU A 42 -3.74 3.00 -5.04
N VAL A 43 -4.81 2.25 -5.25
CA VAL A 43 -4.79 1.04 -6.08
C VAL A 43 -4.95 1.41 -7.56
N CYS A 44 -3.97 1.03 -8.40
CA CYS A 44 -3.99 1.26 -9.86
C CYS A 44 -4.76 0.21 -10.69
N ASN A 45 -5.34 -0.79 -10.03
CA ASN A 45 -6.19 -1.80 -10.65
C ASN A 45 -7.42 -2.09 -9.79
N SER A 46 -8.15 -1.02 -9.46
CA SER A 46 -9.28 -1.01 -8.51
C SER A 46 -10.36 -2.08 -8.76
N ALA A 47 -10.54 -2.50 -10.02
CA ALA A 47 -11.53 -3.51 -10.43
C ALA A 47 -11.43 -4.86 -9.70
N ILE A 48 -10.24 -5.25 -9.20
CA ILE A 48 -10.07 -6.51 -8.44
C ILE A 48 -10.84 -6.48 -7.11
N PHE A 49 -11.10 -5.28 -6.58
CA PHE A 49 -11.80 -5.09 -5.31
C PHE A 49 -13.32 -5.01 -5.46
N LYS A 50 -13.89 -5.20 -6.66
CA LYS A 50 -15.34 -5.02 -6.91
C LYS A 50 -16.26 -5.83 -6.00
N ASN A 51 -15.80 -6.99 -5.53
CA ASN A 51 -16.57 -7.91 -4.68
C ASN A 51 -16.23 -7.77 -3.18
N PHE A 52 -15.30 -6.90 -2.83
CA PHE A 52 -14.87 -6.67 -1.45
C PHE A 52 -15.64 -5.50 -0.86
N LYS A 53 -16.06 -5.58 0.40
CA LYS A 53 -16.84 -4.52 1.03
C LYS A 53 -15.97 -3.36 1.50
N GLU A 54 -16.59 -2.20 1.67
CA GLU A 54 -15.93 -1.08 2.33
C GLU A 54 -15.53 -1.46 3.76
N GLY A 55 -14.29 -1.12 4.14
CA GLY A 55 -13.72 -1.45 5.43
C GLY A 55 -13.38 -2.93 5.65
N GLN A 56 -13.53 -3.78 4.64
CA GLN A 56 -13.13 -5.19 4.72
C GLN A 56 -11.62 -5.31 4.83
N THR A 57 -11.14 -6.14 5.75
CA THR A 57 -9.73 -6.54 5.82
C THR A 57 -9.47 -7.67 4.82
N VAL A 58 -8.40 -7.53 4.04
CA VAL A 58 -7.92 -8.48 3.02
C VAL A 58 -6.44 -8.75 3.21
N SER A 59 -5.96 -9.85 2.64
CA SER A 59 -4.54 -10.14 2.53
C SER A 59 -4.08 -9.88 1.10
N ALA A 60 -3.27 -8.85 0.87
CA ALA A 60 -2.92 -8.37 -0.46
C ALA A 60 -1.41 -8.37 -0.70
N THR A 61 -0.99 -8.84 -1.88
CA THR A 61 0.37 -8.67 -2.40
C THR A 61 0.33 -7.62 -3.49
N PHE A 62 1.30 -6.70 -3.49
CA PHE A 62 1.33 -5.59 -4.41
C PHE A 62 2.76 -5.12 -4.68
N GLU A 63 2.91 -4.37 -5.76
CA GLU A 63 4.15 -3.69 -6.13
C GLU A 63 3.90 -2.18 -6.14
N LYS A 64 4.95 -1.39 -5.88
CA LYS A 64 4.86 0.06 -6.03
C LYS A 64 4.69 0.41 -7.50
N ALA A 65 3.81 1.36 -7.78
CA ALA A 65 3.62 1.91 -9.11
C ALA A 65 4.00 3.39 -9.11
N ASP A 66 4.68 3.84 -10.15
CA ASP A 66 4.94 5.27 -10.33
C ASP A 66 3.68 6.00 -10.86
N TYR A 67 2.83 5.24 -11.54
CA TYR A 67 1.77 5.78 -12.37
C TYR A 67 0.55 4.85 -12.45
N CYS A 68 -0.65 5.43 -12.36
CA CYS A 68 -1.93 4.75 -12.52
C CYS A 68 -2.65 5.37 -13.72
N PRO A 69 -2.68 4.72 -14.89
CA PRO A 69 -3.33 5.25 -16.09
C PRO A 69 -4.84 5.44 -15.94
N GLU A 70 -5.49 4.68 -15.04
CA GLU A 70 -6.95 4.71 -14.89
C GLU A 70 -7.49 6.07 -14.40
N PHE A 71 -6.66 6.89 -13.78
CA PHE A 71 -7.06 8.20 -13.23
C PHE A 71 -6.67 9.39 -14.13
N GLU A 72 -5.99 9.16 -15.25
CA GLU A 72 -5.54 10.26 -16.11
C GLU A 72 -6.72 10.97 -16.79
N GLY A 73 -6.74 12.31 -16.67
CA GLY A 73 -7.79 13.14 -17.25
C GLY A 73 -9.17 13.01 -16.59
N GLN A 74 -9.29 12.22 -15.52
CA GLN A 74 -10.56 12.00 -14.83
C GLN A 74 -10.69 12.94 -13.62
N VAL A 75 -11.62 13.88 -13.71
CA VAL A 75 -12.08 14.63 -12.53
C VAL A 75 -13.25 13.88 -11.91
N VAL A 76 -12.96 13.06 -10.90
CA VAL A 76 -13.97 12.20 -10.28
C VAL A 76 -14.78 12.97 -9.22
N CYS A 77 -14.13 13.82 -8.43
CA CYS A 77 -14.77 14.74 -7.47
C CYS A 77 -13.81 15.84 -6.98
N MET A 78 -14.32 16.83 -6.25
CA MET A 78 -13.53 17.93 -5.64
C MET A 78 -12.99 17.56 -4.25
N MET A 79 -12.44 16.35 -4.09
CA MET A 79 -11.88 15.89 -2.82
C MET A 79 -10.40 15.56 -2.96
N TYR A 80 -9.64 15.77 -1.88
CA TYR A 80 -8.25 15.34 -1.78
C TYR A 80 -8.14 14.24 -0.72
N HIS A 81 -7.72 13.05 -1.16
CA HIS A 81 -7.38 11.94 -0.26
C HIS A 81 -5.86 11.77 -0.20
N LYS A 82 -5.27 12.03 0.97
CA LYS A 82 -3.83 11.85 1.19
C LYS A 82 -3.47 10.37 1.08
N ASN A 83 -2.49 10.05 0.24
CA ASN A 83 -1.97 8.68 0.10
C ASN A 83 -0.44 8.66 0.15
N ASP A 84 0.11 7.53 0.57
CA ASP A 84 1.55 7.27 0.74
C ASP A 84 2.20 6.66 -0.51
N GLY A 85 1.47 6.61 -1.62
CA GLY A 85 1.93 6.11 -2.90
C GLY A 85 0.84 5.39 -3.67
N LYS A 86 1.23 4.93 -4.86
CA LYS A 86 0.38 4.11 -5.75
C LYS A 86 0.89 2.68 -5.75
N ILE A 87 -0.03 1.73 -5.83
CA ILE A 87 0.29 0.31 -5.83
C ILE A 87 -0.47 -0.40 -6.95
N LEU A 88 0.19 -1.39 -7.54
CA LEU A 88 -0.43 -2.37 -8.43
C LEU A 88 -0.59 -3.67 -7.65
N VAL A 89 -1.83 -4.07 -7.39
CA VAL A 89 -2.10 -5.28 -6.60
C VAL A 89 -1.98 -6.51 -7.49
N THR A 90 -1.13 -7.44 -7.08
CA THR A 90 -0.83 -8.69 -7.83
C THR A 90 -1.66 -9.87 -7.33
N SER A 91 -2.07 -9.87 -6.05
CA SER A 91 -2.94 -10.89 -5.46
C SER A 91 -3.73 -10.33 -4.30
N VAL A 92 -4.96 -10.82 -4.10
CA VAL A 92 -5.81 -10.52 -2.94
C VAL A 92 -6.53 -11.78 -2.47
N LYS A 93 -6.61 -11.98 -1.15
CA LYS A 93 -7.33 -13.07 -0.49
C LYS A 93 -8.23 -12.53 0.61
#